data_AF-A0A179D1V9-F1
#
_entry.id   AF-A0A179D1V9-F1
#
_cell.length_a   1.000
_cell.length_b   1.000
_cell.length_c   1.000
_cell.angle_alpha   90.00
_cell.angle_beta   90.00
_cell.angle_gamma   90.00
#
_symmetry.space_group_name_H-M   'P 1'
#
loop_
_entity.id
_entity.type
_entity.pdbx_description
1 polymer ?
#
loop_
_entity_poly.entity_id
_entity_poly.type
_entity_poly.pdbx_seq_one_letter_code
_entity_poly.pdbx_strand_id
1 'polypeptide(L)'
;MLFLDLELKTIVHRHGHLCPYLAIGWRVGLVFRTYILERSLEDFSVCAYNRGCAARALELMGFPAFSEDMDEEVYSLLNARGENLLFLRTRRAFVRAPEKLRDLESKILRQIITLQEKEEYLLLFKNWIEEILSAPTYRLFRISGKEGGNYEDCNLW
;
A
#
# COMPACT_ATOMS: atom_id res chain seq x y z
N MET A 1 -4.41 8.26 -19.15
CA MET A 1 -4.46 9.33 -18.14
C MET A 1 -5.22 8.77 -16.94
N LEU A 2 -4.53 8.39 -15.86
CA LEU A 2 -5.19 7.91 -14.64
C LEU A 2 -5.90 9.09 -13.98
N PHE A 3 -7.24 9.07 -13.97
CA PHE A 3 -8.00 9.96 -13.09
C PHE A 3 -7.74 9.49 -11.66
N LEU A 4 -6.81 10.16 -10.97
CA LEU A 4 -6.59 9.91 -9.55
C LEU A 4 -7.86 10.28 -8.78
N ASP A 5 -8.29 9.35 -7.92
CA ASP A 5 -9.36 9.55 -6.95
C ASP A 5 -9.16 10.84 -6.14
N LEU A 6 -10.22 11.61 -5.90
CA LEU A 6 -10.14 12.88 -5.16
C LEU A 6 -9.66 12.69 -3.71
N GLU A 7 -10.01 11.57 -3.08
CA GLU A 7 -9.54 11.22 -1.76
C GLU A 7 -8.03 10.95 -1.79
N LEU A 8 -7.54 10.17 -2.75
CA LEU A 8 -6.10 9.92 -2.90
C LEU A 8 -5.33 11.24 -3.16
N LYS A 9 -5.87 12.16 -3.97
CA LYS A 9 -5.24 13.48 -4.16
C LYS A 9 -5.13 14.27 -2.85
N THR A 10 -6.18 14.24 -2.03
CA THR A 10 -6.19 14.87 -0.71
C THR A 10 -5.14 14.26 0.21
N ILE A 11 -5.02 12.93 0.21
CA ILE A 11 -4.02 12.20 0.99
C ILE A 11 -2.61 12.55 0.53
N VAL A 12 -2.36 12.55 -0.78
CA VAL A 12 -1.07 12.95 -1.39
C VAL A 12 -0.70 14.38 -0.97
N HIS A 13 -1.65 15.30 -1.01
CA HIS A 13 -1.41 16.68 -0.58
C HIS A 13 -1.02 16.77 0.91
N ARG A 14 -1.72 16.05 1.79
CA ARG A 14 -1.44 16.02 3.23
C ARG A 14 -0.14 15.28 3.57
N HIS A 15 0.24 14.28 2.77
CA HIS A 15 1.50 13.55 2.93
C HIS A 15 2.70 14.32 2.36
N GLY A 16 2.48 15.15 1.33
CA GLY A 16 3.49 15.99 0.68
C GLY A 16 4.03 15.44 -0.64
N HIS A 17 3.80 14.15 -0.95
CA HIS A 17 4.15 13.55 -2.23
C HIS A 17 3.36 12.25 -2.45
N LEU A 18 3.43 11.68 -3.66
CA LEU A 18 2.92 10.33 -3.95
C LEU A 18 4.12 9.41 -4.13
N CYS A 19 4.26 8.41 -3.26
CA CYS A 19 5.26 7.36 -3.37
C CYS A 19 4.61 5.97 -3.45
N PRO A 20 5.36 4.94 -3.87
CA PRO A 20 4.88 3.55 -3.94
C PRO A 20 4.25 3.07 -2.63
N TYR A 21 4.86 3.37 -1.48
CA TYR A 21 4.37 2.94 -0.17
C TYR A 21 3.08 3.66 0.25
N LEU A 22 2.93 4.96 -0.07
CA LEU A 22 1.66 5.66 0.13
C LEU A 22 0.55 5.02 -0.72
N ALA A 23 0.87 4.66 -1.97
CA ALA A 23 -0.07 3.96 -2.86
C ALA A 23 -0.46 2.57 -2.31
N ILE A 24 0.49 1.81 -1.74
CA ILE A 24 0.22 0.54 -1.05
C ILE A 24 -0.74 0.78 0.12
N GLY A 25 -0.44 1.72 1.02
CA GLY A 25 -1.28 2.01 2.18
C GLY A 25 -2.70 2.45 1.80
N TRP A 26 -2.83 3.27 0.75
CA TRP A 26 -4.13 3.62 0.17
C TRP A 26 -4.90 2.37 -0.30
N ARG A 27 -4.24 1.48 -1.05
CA ARG A 27 -4.85 0.23 -1.53
C ARG A 27 -5.24 -0.71 -0.39
N VAL A 28 -4.46 -0.78 0.69
CA VAL A 28 -4.80 -1.52 1.92
C VAL A 28 -6.06 -0.94 2.55
N GLY A 29 -6.13 0.38 2.71
CA GLY A 29 -7.29 1.05 3.29
C GLY A 29 -8.57 0.85 2.50
N LEU A 30 -8.50 0.79 1.15
CA LEU A 30 -9.66 0.46 0.33
C LEU A 30 -10.18 -0.96 0.59
N VAL A 31 -9.28 -1.94 0.77
CA VAL A 31 -9.67 -3.32 1.12
C VAL A 31 -10.32 -3.36 2.50
N PHE A 32 -9.73 -2.70 3.50
CA PHE A 32 -10.32 -2.63 4.83
C PHE A 32 -11.68 -1.93 4.85
N ARG A 33 -11.82 -0.79 4.16
CA ARG A 33 -13.10 -0.07 4.06
C ARG A 33 -14.19 -0.95 3.47
N THR A 34 -13.87 -1.69 2.41
CA THR A 34 -14.81 -2.64 1.79
C THR A 34 -15.23 -3.71 2.80
N TYR A 35 -14.27 -4.34 3.48
CA TYR A 35 -14.54 -5.37 4.48
C TYR A 35 -15.39 -4.86 5.66
N ILE A 36 -15.11 -3.65 6.15
CA ILE A 36 -15.85 -2.98 7.23
C ILE A 36 -17.29 -2.71 6.81
N LEU A 37 -17.51 -2.16 5.61
CA LEU A 37 -18.85 -1.85 5.10
C LEU A 37 -19.68 -3.11 4.88
N GLU A 38 -19.09 -4.15 4.27
CA GLU A 38 -19.78 -5.44 4.04
C GLU A 38 -20.26 -6.11 5.33
N ARG A 39 -19.55 -5.89 6.45
CA ARG A 39 -19.82 -6.51 7.75
C ARG A 39 -20.44 -5.57 8.76
N SER A 40 -20.65 -4.30 8.40
CA SER A 40 -21.13 -3.25 9.32
C SER A 40 -20.32 -3.21 10.62
N LEU A 41 -18.98 -3.26 10.53
CA LEU A 41 -18.12 -3.21 11.71
C LEU A 41 -18.14 -1.80 12.31
N GLU A 42 -18.53 -1.69 13.57
CA GLU A 42 -18.59 -0.42 14.30
C GLU A 42 -17.28 -0.13 15.05
N ASP A 43 -16.73 -1.14 15.74
CA ASP A 43 -15.50 -1.02 16.53
C ASP A 43 -14.36 -1.84 15.93
N PHE A 44 -13.35 -1.13 15.42
CA PHE A 44 -12.15 -1.73 14.84
C PHE A 44 -10.91 -0.88 15.08
N SER A 45 -9.75 -1.49 14.90
CA SER A 45 -8.47 -0.80 14.80
C SER A 45 -7.61 -1.40 13.69
N VAL A 46 -6.61 -0.65 13.23
CA VAL A 46 -5.67 -1.13 12.20
C VAL A 46 -4.26 -1.15 12.77
N CYS A 47 -3.58 -2.29 12.66
CA CYS A 47 -2.15 -2.40 12.94
C CYS A 47 -1.37 -2.47 11.64
N ALA A 48 -0.40 -1.58 11.44
CA ALA A 48 0.61 -1.68 10.39
C ALA A 48 1.92 -2.18 11.00
N TYR A 49 2.53 -3.21 10.40
CA TYR A 49 3.79 -3.77 10.89
C TYR A 49 5.04 -3.08 10.31
N ASN A 50 4.86 -1.82 9.89
CA ASN A 50 5.91 -0.91 9.49
C ASN A 50 5.61 0.51 9.99
N ARG A 51 6.66 1.34 10.07
CA ARG A 51 6.55 2.78 10.31
C ARG A 51 6.91 3.54 9.06
N GLY A 52 5.99 3.56 8.10
CA GLY A 52 6.24 4.14 6.77
C GLY A 52 5.08 4.93 6.20
N CYS A 53 5.24 5.33 4.93
CA CYS A 53 4.22 6.09 4.20
C CYS A 53 2.90 5.31 4.07
N ALA A 54 2.96 3.97 4.06
CA ALA A 54 1.77 3.13 4.02
C ALA A 54 0.91 3.26 5.28
N ALA A 55 1.52 3.18 6.48
CA ALA A 55 0.84 3.42 7.75
C ALA A 55 0.24 4.83 7.80
N ARG A 56 1.00 5.83 7.34
CA ARG A 56 0.52 7.22 7.25
C ARG A 56 -0.67 7.38 6.31
N ALA A 57 -0.75 6.62 5.21
CA ALA A 57 -1.92 6.63 4.33
C ALA A 57 -3.19 6.21 5.09
N LEU A 58 -3.11 5.14 5.89
CA LEU A 58 -4.23 4.61 6.67
C LEU A 58 -4.74 5.63 7.70
N GLU A 59 -3.82 6.29 8.42
CA GLU A 59 -4.18 7.39 9.33
C GLU A 59 -4.86 8.55 8.58
N LEU A 60 -4.33 8.94 7.41
CA LEU A 60 -4.90 10.03 6.60
C LEU A 60 -6.26 9.69 5.99
N MET A 61 -6.55 8.39 5.78
CA MET A 61 -7.86 7.85 5.42
C MET A 61 -8.84 7.79 6.61
N GLY A 62 -8.40 8.13 7.82
CA GLY A 62 -9.22 8.19 9.01
C GLY A 62 -9.34 6.87 9.78
N PHE A 63 -8.52 5.86 9.47
CA PHE A 63 -8.51 4.64 10.27
C PHE A 63 -7.91 4.92 11.66
N PRO A 64 -8.46 4.33 12.74
CA PRO A 64 -7.79 4.23 14.04
C PRO A 64 -6.60 3.26 13.91
N ALA A 65 -5.51 3.78 13.34
CA ALA A 65 -4.33 3.02 12.98
C ALA A 65 -3.19 3.24 13.98
N PHE A 66 -2.42 2.20 14.24
CA PHE A 66 -1.17 2.23 14.98
C PHE A 66 -0.11 1.37 14.27
N SER A 67 1.14 1.52 14.68
CA SER A 67 2.26 0.81 14.04
C SER A 67 3.13 0.06 15.02
N GLU A 68 3.41 -1.20 14.68
CA GLU A 68 4.44 -2.02 15.27
C GLU A 68 5.63 -2.07 14.30
N ASP A 69 6.84 -1.82 14.80
CA ASP A 69 8.01 -1.72 13.93
C ASP A 69 8.64 -3.10 13.71
N MET A 70 8.20 -3.79 12.66
CA MET A 70 8.73 -5.10 12.27
C MET A 70 9.37 -5.11 10.88
N ASP A 71 9.47 -3.94 10.23
CA ASP A 71 9.97 -3.77 8.86
C ASP A 71 9.25 -4.68 7.82
N GLU A 72 7.96 -4.94 8.04
CA GLU A 72 7.12 -5.74 7.14
C GLU A 72 5.97 -4.93 6.54
N GLU A 73 5.78 -5.03 5.22
CA GLU A 73 4.58 -4.48 4.53
C GLU A 73 3.36 -5.39 4.75
N VAL A 74 2.93 -5.43 6.01
CA VAL A 74 1.85 -6.25 6.54
C VAL A 74 0.90 -5.37 7.34
N TYR A 75 -0.40 -5.66 7.25
CA TYR A 75 -1.44 -4.87 7.89
C TYR A 75 -2.56 -5.76 8.41
N SER A 76 -3.05 -5.46 9.59
CA SER A 76 -4.15 -6.17 10.25
C SER A 76 -5.32 -5.23 10.51
N LEU A 77 -6.52 -5.66 10.14
CA LEU A 77 -7.75 -5.13 10.69
C LEU A 77 -8.12 -5.94 11.93
N LEU A 78 -8.27 -5.27 13.06
CA LEU A 78 -8.54 -5.87 14.36
C LEU A 78 -9.94 -5.49 14.84
N ASN A 79 -10.61 -6.39 15.55
CA ASN A 79 -11.86 -6.07 16.26
C ASN A 79 -11.59 -5.31 17.58
N ALA A 80 -12.65 -4.95 18.30
CA ALA A 80 -12.58 -4.30 19.62
C ALA A 80 -11.77 -5.06 20.69
N ARG A 81 -11.58 -6.38 20.53
CA ARG A 81 -10.79 -7.24 21.42
C ARG A 81 -9.32 -7.35 20.98
N GLY A 82 -8.93 -6.68 19.91
CA GLY A 82 -7.60 -6.80 19.31
C GLY A 82 -7.40 -8.08 18.50
N GLU A 83 -8.45 -8.85 18.22
CA GLU A 83 -8.34 -10.07 17.42
C GLU A 83 -8.32 -9.72 15.93
N ASN A 84 -7.49 -10.45 15.18
CA ASN A 84 -7.36 -10.25 13.75
C ASN A 84 -8.60 -10.72 12.99
N LEU A 85 -9.25 -9.78 12.29
CA LEU A 85 -10.36 -10.05 11.37
C LEU A 85 -9.86 -10.28 9.94
N LEU A 86 -8.93 -9.44 9.50
CA LEU A 86 -8.34 -9.49 8.17
C LEU A 86 -6.87 -9.11 8.21
N PHE A 87 -6.05 -9.91 7.56
CA PHE A 87 -4.61 -9.75 7.47
C PHE A 87 -4.21 -9.63 6.00
N LEU A 88 -3.48 -8.58 5.68
CA LEU A 88 -2.99 -8.27 4.34
C LEU A 88 -1.47 -8.23 4.36
N ARG A 89 -0.84 -9.06 3.53
CA ARG A 89 0.60 -9.00 3.27
C ARG A 89 0.84 -8.57 1.83
N THR A 90 1.54 -7.46 1.64
CA THR A 90 1.94 -7.01 0.30
C THR A 90 2.89 -8.01 -0.33
N ARG A 91 2.63 -8.40 -1.58
CA ARG A 91 3.53 -9.32 -2.30
C ARG A 91 4.86 -8.63 -2.58
N ARG A 92 5.97 -9.35 -2.39
CA ARG A 92 7.34 -8.83 -2.53
C ARG A 92 7.62 -8.10 -3.85
N ALA A 93 6.96 -8.52 -4.94
CA ALA A 93 7.09 -7.89 -6.25
C ALA A 93 6.66 -6.40 -6.26
N PHE A 94 5.79 -5.99 -5.34
CA PHE A 94 5.31 -4.61 -5.25
C PHE A 94 6.00 -3.81 -4.14
N VAL A 95 6.61 -4.48 -3.17
CA VAL A 95 7.38 -3.84 -2.09
C VAL A 95 8.76 -3.41 -2.58
N ARG A 96 9.41 -4.24 -3.41
CA ARG A 96 10.76 -3.97 -3.87
C ARG A 96 10.74 -3.13 -5.13
N ALA A 97 11.44 -1.99 -5.08
CA ALA A 97 11.73 -1.19 -6.25
C ALA A 97 12.34 -2.06 -7.37
N PRO A 98 11.91 -1.87 -8.64
CA PRO A 98 12.55 -2.53 -9.78
C PRO A 98 14.06 -2.34 -9.76
N GLU A 99 14.82 -3.35 -10.18
CA GLU A 99 16.28 -3.35 -10.08
C GLU A 99 16.91 -2.10 -10.72
N LYS A 100 16.49 -1.80 -11.96
CA LYS A 100 16.93 -0.61 -12.69
C LYS A 100 16.60 0.69 -11.96
N LEU A 101 15.46 0.77 -11.28
CA LEU A 101 15.10 1.96 -10.50
C LEU A 101 16.05 2.15 -9.31
N ARG A 102 16.44 1.07 -8.62
CA ARG A 102 17.41 1.11 -7.52
C ARG A 102 18.81 1.49 -7.99
N ASP A 103 19.22 1.01 -9.16
CA ASP A 103 20.52 1.39 -9.75
C ASP A 103 20.57 2.88 -10.05
N LEU A 104 19.50 3.42 -10.64
CA LEU A 104 19.35 4.85 -10.90
C LEU A 104 19.30 5.67 -9.60
N GLU A 105 18.56 5.20 -8.59
CA GLU A 105 18.53 5.83 -7.26
C GLU A 105 19.93 5.91 -6.64
N SER A 106 20.74 4.85 -6.77
CA SER A 106 22.14 4.85 -6.30
C SER A 106 22.97 5.91 -7.02
N LYS A 107 22.78 6.10 -8.33
CA LYS A 107 23.45 7.16 -9.10
C LYS A 107 23.00 8.57 -8.67
N ILE A 108 21.71 8.75 -8.35
CA ILE A 108 21.18 10.02 -7.80
C ILE A 108 21.87 10.35 -6.49
N LEU A 109 21.93 9.40 -5.55
CA LEU A 109 22.54 9.60 -4.23
C LEU A 109 24.03 9.93 -4.33
N ARG A 110 24.73 9.34 -5.31
CA ARG A 110 26.14 9.63 -5.61
C ARG A 110 26.36 10.90 -6.43
N GLN A 111 25.29 11.58 -6.85
CA GLN A 111 25.33 12.79 -7.70
C GLN A 111 26.07 12.58 -9.04
N ILE A 112 26.05 11.36 -9.58
CA ILE A 112 26.69 11.00 -10.86
C ILE A 112 25.67 10.72 -11.96
N ILE A 113 24.39 11.00 -11.71
CA ILE A 113 23.32 10.73 -12.66
C ILE A 113 23.31 11.76 -13.80
N THR A 114 23.09 11.27 -15.02
CA THR A 114 22.88 12.13 -16.20
C THR A 114 21.44 12.63 -16.28
N LEU A 115 21.17 13.64 -17.12
CA LEU A 115 19.81 14.13 -17.33
C LEU A 115 18.88 13.04 -17.89
N GLN A 116 19.35 12.26 -18.86
CA GLN A 116 18.58 11.17 -19.47
C GLN A 116 18.22 10.09 -18.44
N GLU A 117 19.17 9.71 -17.58
CA GLU A 117 18.93 8.73 -16.52
C GLU A 117 17.94 9.26 -15.46
N LYS A 118 17.96 10.57 -15.19
CA LYS A 118 16.98 11.18 -14.29
C LYS A 118 15.56 11.12 -14.87
N GLU A 119 15.40 11.38 -16.15
CA GLU A 119 14.10 11.22 -16.84
C GLU A 119 13.62 9.78 -16.80
N GLU A 120 14.54 8.83 -17.03
CA GLU A 120 14.25 7.40 -16.93
C GLU A 120 13.84 6.99 -15.51
N TYR A 121 14.53 7.49 -14.48
CA TYR A 121 14.17 7.28 -13.09
C TYR A 121 12.73 7.74 -12.81
N LEU A 122 12.38 8.96 -13.22
CA LEU A 122 11.05 9.52 -13.01
C LEU A 122 9.96 8.69 -13.72
N LEU A 123 10.23 8.20 -14.93
CA LEU A 123 9.33 7.34 -15.67
C LEU A 123 9.12 5.99 -14.96
N LEU A 124 10.20 5.33 -14.55
CA LEU A 124 10.14 4.04 -13.84
C LEU A 124 9.44 4.18 -12.49
N PHE A 125 9.73 5.26 -11.74
CA PHE A 125 9.10 5.55 -10.46
C PHE A 125 7.58 5.76 -10.63
N LYS A 126 7.18 6.53 -11.63
CA LYS A 126 5.78 6.73 -11.98
C LYS A 126 5.10 5.42 -12.36
N ASN A 127 5.71 4.63 -13.24
CA ASN A 127 5.16 3.35 -13.68
C ASN A 127 4.96 2.38 -12.51
N TRP A 128 5.88 2.37 -11.54
CA TRP A 128 5.75 1.53 -10.35
C TRP A 128 4.54 1.93 -9.49
N ILE A 129 4.31 3.24 -9.29
CA ILE A 129 3.11 3.74 -8.61
C ILE A 129 1.85 3.36 -9.38
N GLU A 130 1.84 3.56 -10.70
CA GLU A 130 0.70 3.21 -11.55
C GLU A 130 0.40 1.71 -11.51
N GLU A 131 1.42 0.86 -11.48
CA GLU A 131 1.28 -0.59 -11.34
C GLU A 131 0.62 -0.96 -10.00
N ILE A 132 1.06 -0.38 -8.88
CA ILE A 132 0.45 -0.60 -7.57
C ILE A 132 -1.02 -0.15 -7.57
N LEU A 133 -1.29 1.06 -8.07
CA LEU A 133 -2.64 1.64 -8.06
C LEU A 133 -3.61 0.90 -8.97
N SER A 134 -3.14 0.32 -10.07
CA SER A 134 -3.97 -0.40 -11.04
C SER A 134 -4.02 -1.92 -10.85
N ALA A 135 -3.08 -2.50 -10.10
CA ALA A 135 -3.02 -3.95 -9.89
C ALA A 135 -4.30 -4.46 -9.22
N PRO A 136 -4.86 -5.61 -9.64
CA PRO A 136 -5.98 -6.20 -8.93
C PRO A 136 -5.54 -6.66 -7.54
N THR A 137 -6.46 -6.61 -6.57
CA THR A 137 -6.17 -6.86 -5.15
C THR A 137 -5.46 -8.20 -4.91
N TYR A 138 -5.87 -9.28 -5.59
CA TYR A 138 -5.27 -10.61 -5.45
C TYR A 138 -3.80 -10.70 -5.94
N ARG A 139 -3.39 -9.83 -6.88
CA ARG A 139 -1.98 -9.70 -7.29
C ARG A 139 -1.18 -8.90 -6.28
N LEU A 140 -1.77 -7.86 -5.69
CA LEU A 140 -1.06 -6.96 -4.79
C LEU A 140 -0.87 -7.57 -3.39
N PHE A 141 -1.87 -8.27 -2.88
CA PHE A 141 -1.88 -8.79 -1.51
C PHE A 141 -2.03 -10.31 -1.45
N ARG A 142 -1.52 -10.90 -0.37
CA ARG A 142 -2.03 -12.15 0.19
C ARG A 142 -2.95 -11.80 1.34
N ILE A 143 -4.14 -12.38 1.34
CA ILE A 143 -5.22 -12.07 2.27
C ILE A 143 -5.51 -13.31 3.13
N SER A 144 -5.66 -13.14 4.43
CA SER A 144 -6.10 -14.20 5.36
C SER A 144 -6.98 -13.62 6.47
N GLY A 145 -7.97 -14.36 6.99
CA GLY A 145 -8.88 -13.87 8.04
C GLY A 145 -9.80 -14.96 8.61
N LYS A 146 -10.35 -14.73 9.81
CA LYS A 146 -11.13 -15.73 10.59
C LYS A 146 -12.50 -16.06 10.00
N GLU A 147 -13.06 -15.21 9.14
CA GLU A 147 -14.34 -15.44 8.48
C GLU A 147 -14.18 -15.23 6.98
N GLY A 148 -13.60 -16.27 6.36
CA GLY A 148 -13.45 -16.38 4.91
C GLY A 148 -14.82 -16.43 4.23
N GLY A 149 -15.26 -15.28 3.75
CA GLY A 149 -15.87 -15.26 2.41
C GLY A 149 -14.71 -15.38 1.44
N ASN A 150 -14.72 -16.43 0.61
CA ASN A 150 -13.68 -16.71 -0.38
C ASN A 150 -13.33 -15.46 -1.20
N TYR A 151 -12.21 -14.82 -0.88
CA TYR A 151 -11.47 -13.99 -1.85
C TYR A 151 -10.59 -14.88 -2.76
N GLU A 152 -10.91 -16.19 -2.85
CA GLU A 152 -10.22 -17.21 -3.64
C GLU A 152 -10.82 -17.44 -5.03
N ASP A 153 -11.93 -16.79 -5.41
CA ASP A 153 -12.48 -16.88 -6.78
C ASP A 153 -11.76 -15.96 -7.78
N CYS A 154 -10.45 -15.79 -7.63
CA CYS A 154 -9.54 -15.27 -8.66
C CYS A 154 -8.25 -16.12 -8.74
N ASN A 155 -8.45 -17.43 -8.87
CA ASN A 155 -7.68 -18.40 -9.65
C ASN A 155 -6.15 -18.53 -9.49
N LEU A 156 -5.78 -19.77 -9.09
CA LEU A 156 -4.66 -20.60 -9.54
C LEU A 156 -3.27 -20.41 -8.87
N TRP A 157 -2.95 -21.40 -8.03
CA TRP A 157 -1.63 -21.92 -7.58
C TRP A 157 -0.62 -20.93 -6.96
#